data_AF-G0V1C8-F1
#
_entry.id   AF-G0V1C8-F1
#
_cell.length_a   1.000
_cell.length_b   1.000
_cell.length_c   1.000
_cell.angle_alpha   90.00
_cell.angle_beta   90.00
_cell.angle_gamma   90.00
#
_symmetry.space_group_name_H-M   'P 1'
#
loop_
_entity.id
_entity.type
_entity.pdbx_description
1 polymer ?
#
loop_
_entity_poly.entity_id
_entity_poly.type
_entity_poly.pdbx_seq_one_letter_code
_entity_poly.pdbx_strand_id
1 'polypeptide(L)'
;MEEVNSVVKAYYEVIEKKDEDIFELFRDNNRLQKQLNETLTSEEDREAELRILKLLVGALQIELKEKQLIVQEHEKERTTMQAAITRGREVLNMDSELNYTAGDVVNKFIAYYKMCHELQCHLEVFVRVAAANCCAMQLMIIDAEERERHIINQSCDGIYHVVVSLSQCARAAVVERESLQTRSEAARRELLHEVKALRDQLASEQQEQRRRVEMWQEKASAADVHLRLCQRQAEHEREEKEFLLEEGCARLDLMAEAYAGLGRVLAASARACQHYDGKLQEACKKVADVGKRNEKMQTSLSQARARLRALQKPESVPVASSGVLGKREGKDATNRECSIVTNPRQMALVSVEQSADDPLTALQEEHAALKAEWRKSLERERAVRQELVLVTNRSKSERDVHEAAIKESQQRCAALTDDAQRLQREVKQYAKQAKELRRLLYEAKVDLESSEKKCRNLEEVNQSLKERCAELEGCAEREREARIAQERQLREQVRLMEEQCVEQGRSFQCQIEALERQLHGDKEGFLTELKAWTGILDEAQRKIAAAESDRDKEKMLRCMIAEQHQDETRIIRNVMTEEKAVATNELQCKVKRLELVCKRSAKVIAELREALHRAKAANVASVSG
;
A
#
# COMPACT_ATOMS: atom_id res chain seq x y z
N MET A 1 63.26 -183.36 -76.47
CA MET A 1 62.53 -183.08 -75.21
C MET A 1 63.35 -182.17 -74.28
N GLU A 2 64.69 -182.27 -74.23
CA GLU A 2 65.50 -181.37 -73.38
C GLU A 2 65.67 -179.95 -73.95
N GLU A 3 65.73 -179.74 -75.28
CA GLU A 3 65.88 -178.40 -75.90
C GLU A 3 64.70 -177.45 -75.67
N VAL A 4 63.46 -177.95 -75.67
CA VAL A 4 62.27 -177.12 -75.35
C VAL A 4 62.30 -176.68 -73.89
N ASN A 5 62.82 -177.54 -73.00
CA ASN A 5 62.94 -177.26 -71.59
C ASN A 5 64.07 -176.25 -71.30
N SER A 6 65.15 -176.24 -72.10
CA SER A 6 66.22 -175.23 -71.98
C SER A 6 65.77 -173.85 -72.48
N VAL A 7 64.99 -173.79 -73.56
CA VAL A 7 64.48 -172.51 -74.09
C VAL A 7 63.43 -171.90 -73.16
N VAL A 8 62.52 -172.70 -72.61
CA VAL A 8 61.50 -172.21 -71.65
C VAL A 8 62.17 -171.77 -70.33
N LYS A 9 63.15 -172.51 -69.82
CA LYS A 9 63.98 -172.06 -68.68
C LYS A 9 64.70 -170.75 -68.97
N ALA A 10 65.35 -170.63 -70.13
CA ALA A 10 66.03 -169.40 -70.51
C ALA A 10 65.06 -168.20 -70.65
N TYR A 11 63.82 -168.44 -71.10
CA TYR A 11 62.82 -167.38 -71.22
C TYR A 11 62.34 -166.89 -69.84
N TYR A 12 62.07 -167.80 -68.90
CA TYR A 12 61.71 -167.44 -67.53
C TYR A 12 62.88 -166.82 -66.75
N GLU A 13 64.12 -167.27 -66.95
CA GLU A 13 65.33 -166.63 -66.38
C GLU A 13 65.52 -165.19 -66.90
N VAL A 14 65.21 -164.93 -68.18
CA VAL A 14 65.26 -163.58 -68.74
C VAL A 14 64.12 -162.71 -68.20
N ILE A 15 62.92 -163.25 -67.98
CA ILE A 15 61.81 -162.52 -67.36
C ILE A 15 62.16 -162.20 -65.90
N GLU A 16 62.63 -163.18 -65.13
CA GLU A 16 63.03 -163.01 -63.73
C GLU A 16 64.14 -161.97 -63.59
N LYS A 17 65.14 -162.01 -64.48
CA LYS A 17 66.18 -160.97 -64.53
C LYS A 17 65.64 -159.59 -64.89
N LYS A 18 64.69 -159.49 -65.83
CA LYS A 18 64.06 -158.21 -66.19
C LYS A 18 63.16 -157.67 -65.08
N ASP A 19 62.46 -158.54 -64.36
CA ASP A 19 61.64 -158.14 -63.22
C ASP A 19 62.54 -157.69 -62.06
N GLU A 20 63.65 -158.38 -61.80
CA GLU A 20 64.69 -157.94 -60.85
C GLU A 20 65.25 -156.57 -61.24
N ASP A 21 65.61 -156.37 -62.52
CA ASP A 21 66.08 -155.08 -63.05
C ASP A 21 65.00 -153.98 -62.89
N ILE A 22 63.71 -154.30 -63.10
CA ILE A 22 62.59 -153.36 -62.90
C ILE A 22 62.42 -153.01 -61.41
N PHE A 23 62.56 -153.98 -60.50
CA PHE A 23 62.49 -153.74 -59.06
C PHE A 23 63.71 -152.95 -58.56
N GLU A 24 64.91 -153.20 -59.09
CA GLU A 24 66.10 -152.40 -58.80
C GLU A 24 65.91 -150.96 -59.31
N LEU A 25 65.44 -150.77 -60.55
CA LEU A 25 65.11 -149.45 -61.07
C LEU A 25 64.02 -148.74 -60.25
N PHE A 26 63.01 -149.46 -59.76
CA PHE A 26 61.99 -148.88 -58.88
C PHE A 26 62.56 -148.51 -57.50
N ARG A 27 63.44 -149.33 -56.93
CA ARG A 27 64.15 -149.01 -55.67
C ARG A 27 65.09 -147.84 -55.85
N ASP A 28 65.83 -147.78 -56.94
CA ASP A 28 66.74 -146.68 -57.25
C ASP A 28 65.98 -145.40 -57.56
N ASN A 29 64.86 -145.47 -58.29
CA ASN A 29 64.00 -144.32 -58.52
C ASN A 29 63.39 -143.81 -57.20
N ASN A 30 62.88 -144.70 -56.33
CA ASN A 30 62.40 -144.30 -55.00
C ASN A 30 63.53 -143.72 -54.12
N ARG A 31 64.75 -144.27 -54.21
CA ARG A 31 65.91 -143.77 -53.47
C ARG A 31 66.32 -142.39 -53.96
N LEU A 32 66.40 -142.19 -55.28
CA LEU A 32 66.70 -140.90 -55.90
C LEU A 32 65.61 -139.88 -55.62
N GLN A 33 64.34 -140.28 -55.65
CA GLN A 33 63.21 -139.42 -55.33
C GLN A 33 63.21 -139.01 -53.85
N LYS A 34 63.60 -139.93 -52.94
CA LYS A 34 63.80 -139.61 -51.53
C LYS A 34 64.97 -138.64 -51.32
N GLN A 35 66.11 -138.88 -51.96
CA GLN A 35 67.27 -137.98 -51.88
C GLN A 35 66.97 -136.61 -52.48
N LEU A 36 66.26 -136.54 -53.60
CA LEU A 36 65.83 -135.29 -54.22
C LEU A 36 64.86 -134.52 -53.32
N ASN A 37 63.89 -135.20 -52.72
CA ASN A 37 62.96 -134.58 -51.77
C ASN A 37 63.70 -134.06 -50.53
N GLU A 38 64.64 -134.82 -49.97
CA GLU A 38 65.45 -134.38 -48.82
C GLU A 38 66.32 -133.15 -49.17
N THR A 39 66.94 -133.11 -50.35
CA THR A 39 67.71 -131.94 -50.78
C THR A 39 66.82 -130.73 -51.08
N LEU A 40 65.62 -130.94 -51.65
CA LEU A 40 64.65 -129.87 -51.88
C LEU A 40 64.17 -129.30 -50.55
N THR A 41 63.79 -130.14 -49.58
CA THR A 41 63.39 -129.66 -48.25
C THR A 41 64.53 -128.95 -47.53
N SER A 42 65.76 -129.44 -47.66
CA SER A 42 66.93 -128.77 -47.06
C SER A 42 67.23 -127.41 -47.70
N GLU A 43 67.04 -127.24 -49.02
CA GLU A 43 67.18 -125.95 -49.68
C GLU A 43 66.00 -125.03 -49.35
N GLU A 44 64.76 -125.54 -49.25
CA GLU A 44 63.60 -124.77 -48.81
C GLU A 44 63.76 -124.25 -47.38
N ASP A 45 64.26 -125.07 -46.46
CA ASP A 45 64.58 -124.69 -45.08
C ASP A 45 65.69 -123.63 -45.04
N ARG A 46 66.75 -123.82 -45.84
CA ARG A 46 67.84 -122.84 -45.96
C ARG A 46 67.37 -121.52 -46.56
N GLU A 47 66.46 -121.55 -47.54
CA GLU A 47 65.82 -120.36 -48.09
C GLU A 47 64.86 -119.68 -47.10
N ALA A 48 64.15 -120.45 -46.27
CA ALA A 48 63.32 -119.93 -45.21
C ALA A 48 64.16 -119.24 -44.12
N GLU A 49 65.27 -119.86 -43.68
CA GLU A 49 66.24 -119.26 -42.76
C GLU A 49 66.85 -117.98 -43.33
N LEU A 50 67.24 -117.98 -44.62
CA LEU A 50 67.74 -116.79 -45.30
C LEU A 50 66.68 -115.68 -45.39
N ARG A 51 65.41 -116.02 -45.59
CA ARG A 51 64.30 -115.05 -45.57
C ARG A 51 64.10 -114.46 -44.17
N ILE A 52 64.13 -115.29 -43.13
CA ILE A 52 64.00 -114.86 -41.73
C ILE A 52 65.18 -113.96 -41.34
N LEU A 53 66.41 -114.34 -41.69
CA LEU A 53 67.61 -113.51 -41.45
C LEU A 53 67.53 -112.17 -42.18
N LYS A 54 67.07 -112.13 -43.43
CA LYS A 54 66.84 -110.88 -44.17
C LYS A 54 65.80 -109.99 -43.49
N LEU A 55 64.69 -110.57 -43.02
CA LEU A 55 63.66 -109.83 -42.28
C LEU A 55 64.18 -109.32 -40.95
N LEU A 56 64.95 -110.12 -40.20
CA LEU A 56 65.56 -109.71 -38.94
C LEU A 56 66.58 -108.59 -39.14
N VAL A 57 67.45 -108.69 -40.14
CA VAL A 57 68.39 -107.61 -40.49
C VAL A 57 67.64 -106.35 -40.90
N GLY A 58 66.56 -106.48 -41.69
CA GLY A 58 65.69 -105.36 -42.04
C GLY A 58 65.05 -104.70 -40.80
N ALA A 59 64.51 -105.50 -39.88
CA ALA A 59 63.92 -105.01 -38.64
C ALA A 59 64.96 -104.31 -37.75
N LEU A 60 66.15 -104.89 -37.57
CA LEU A 60 67.24 -104.28 -36.81
C LEU A 60 67.76 -103.00 -37.46
N GLN A 61 67.80 -102.92 -38.79
CA GLN A 61 68.16 -101.70 -39.51
C GLN A 61 67.10 -100.59 -39.35
N ILE A 62 65.81 -100.95 -39.33
CA ILE A 62 64.72 -100.00 -39.06
C ILE A 62 64.81 -99.51 -37.61
N GLU A 63 64.92 -100.42 -36.64
CA GLU A 63 65.03 -100.07 -35.22
C GLU A 63 66.27 -99.20 -34.94
N LEU A 64 67.39 -99.49 -35.61
CA LEU A 64 68.59 -98.65 -35.53
C LEU A 64 68.33 -97.24 -36.06
N LYS A 65 67.63 -97.10 -37.20
CA LYS A 65 67.28 -95.79 -37.76
C LYS A 65 66.31 -95.02 -36.87
N GLU A 66 65.31 -95.69 -36.30
CA GLU A 66 64.36 -95.07 -35.36
C GLU A 66 65.07 -94.58 -34.10
N LYS A 67 65.95 -95.41 -33.52
CA LYS A 67 66.77 -95.01 -32.37
C LYS A 67 67.71 -93.85 -32.70
N GLN A 68 68.32 -93.85 -33.89
CA GLN A 68 69.15 -92.72 -34.36
C GLN A 68 68.33 -91.43 -34.49
N LEU A 69 67.11 -91.49 -35.03
CA LEU A 69 66.22 -90.34 -35.14
C LEU A 69 65.80 -89.80 -33.76
N ILE A 70 65.46 -90.69 -32.82
CA ILE A 70 65.11 -90.30 -31.44
C ILE A 70 66.29 -89.60 -30.75
N VAL A 71 67.51 -90.12 -30.90
CA VAL A 71 68.72 -89.48 -30.36
C VAL A 71 68.93 -88.10 -30.98
N GLN A 72 68.77 -87.97 -32.30
CA GLN A 72 68.90 -86.67 -33.00
C GLN A 72 67.87 -85.65 -32.53
N GLU A 73 66.60 -86.04 -32.34
CA GLU A 73 65.56 -85.13 -31.85
C GLU A 73 65.79 -84.74 -30.39
N HIS A 74 66.22 -85.67 -29.53
CA HIS A 74 66.62 -85.33 -28.15
C HIS A 74 67.84 -84.41 -28.10
N GLU A 75 68.82 -84.56 -29.00
CA GLU A 75 69.95 -83.63 -29.10
C GLU A 75 69.50 -82.23 -29.54
N LYS A 76 68.55 -82.12 -30.48
CA LYS A 76 67.93 -80.84 -30.88
C LYS A 76 67.14 -80.19 -29.74
N GLU A 77 66.33 -80.96 -29.02
CA GLU A 77 65.59 -80.46 -27.86
C GLU A 77 66.54 -80.01 -26.75
N ARG A 78 67.59 -80.78 -26.48
CA ARG A 78 68.60 -80.43 -25.48
C ARG A 78 69.34 -79.14 -25.85
N THR A 79 69.74 -78.98 -27.11
CA THR A 79 70.43 -77.76 -27.57
C THR A 79 69.52 -76.53 -27.53
N THR A 80 68.24 -76.67 -27.88
CA THR A 80 67.27 -75.56 -27.76
C THR A 80 66.98 -75.19 -26.31
N MET A 81 66.82 -76.17 -25.41
CA MET A 81 66.69 -75.92 -23.97
C MET A 81 67.94 -75.26 -23.39
N GLN A 82 69.14 -75.73 -23.74
CA GLN A 82 70.39 -75.11 -23.32
C GLN A 82 70.50 -73.67 -23.82
N ALA A 83 70.17 -73.39 -25.09
CA ALA A 83 70.16 -72.04 -25.63
C ALA A 83 69.15 -71.12 -24.89
N ALA A 84 67.98 -71.63 -24.54
CA ALA A 84 66.99 -70.90 -23.75
C ALA A 84 67.47 -70.60 -22.33
N ILE A 85 68.11 -71.57 -21.67
CA ILE A 85 68.71 -71.39 -20.34
C ILE A 85 69.85 -70.38 -20.39
N THR A 86 70.71 -70.42 -21.41
CA THR A 86 71.82 -69.46 -21.58
C THR A 86 71.28 -68.04 -21.77
N ARG A 87 70.29 -67.83 -22.65
CA ARG A 87 69.62 -66.51 -22.76
C ARG A 87 68.97 -66.10 -21.45
N GLY A 88 68.35 -67.06 -20.76
CA GLY A 88 67.76 -66.81 -19.45
C GLY A 88 68.77 -66.33 -18.42
N ARG A 89 69.97 -66.90 -18.43
CA ARG A 89 71.09 -66.45 -17.59
C ARG A 89 71.55 -65.05 -17.93
N GLU A 90 71.72 -64.73 -19.21
CA GLU A 90 72.10 -63.40 -19.67
C GLU A 90 71.10 -62.34 -19.19
N VAL A 91 69.79 -62.62 -19.34
CA VAL A 91 68.73 -61.69 -18.91
C VAL A 91 68.69 -61.52 -17.39
N LEU A 92 68.98 -62.58 -16.63
CA LEU A 92 68.97 -62.55 -15.16
C LEU A 92 70.32 -62.20 -14.54
N ASN A 93 71.35 -61.92 -15.35
CA ASN A 93 72.73 -61.68 -14.90
C ASN A 93 73.29 -62.85 -14.04
N MET A 94 72.99 -64.08 -14.45
CA MET A 94 73.37 -65.33 -13.76
C MET A 94 74.44 -66.09 -14.56
N ASP A 95 75.56 -65.43 -14.82
CA ASP A 95 76.54 -65.80 -15.87
C ASP A 95 77.29 -67.14 -15.65
N SER A 96 77.21 -67.73 -14.46
CA SER A 96 77.96 -68.93 -14.10
C SER A 96 77.09 -70.17 -13.95
N GLU A 97 77.34 -71.18 -14.80
CA GLU A 97 76.76 -72.53 -14.71
C GLU A 97 77.06 -73.27 -13.42
N LEU A 98 78.24 -73.00 -12.85
CA LEU A 98 78.73 -73.65 -11.63
C LEU A 98 78.06 -73.10 -10.37
N ASN A 99 77.69 -71.82 -10.40
CA ASN A 99 77.06 -71.16 -9.25
C ASN A 99 75.54 -71.23 -9.32
N TYR A 100 74.97 -71.38 -10.52
CA TYR A 100 73.52 -71.38 -10.74
C TYR A 100 73.10 -72.47 -11.73
N THR A 101 72.34 -73.43 -11.21
CA THR A 101 71.78 -74.51 -11.99
C THR A 101 70.70 -74.00 -12.94
N ALA A 102 70.37 -74.80 -13.97
CA ALA A 102 69.23 -74.50 -14.84
C ALA A 102 67.92 -74.34 -14.06
N GLY A 103 67.75 -75.11 -12.97
CA GLY A 103 66.60 -74.97 -12.08
C GLY A 103 66.54 -73.61 -11.39
N ASP A 104 67.69 -73.05 -10.98
CA ASP A 104 67.75 -71.73 -10.33
C ASP A 104 67.33 -70.60 -11.30
N VAL A 105 67.77 -70.69 -12.55
CA VAL A 105 67.39 -69.75 -13.63
C VAL A 105 65.88 -69.81 -13.87
N VAL A 106 65.31 -71.01 -14.01
CA VAL A 106 63.86 -71.21 -14.20
C VAL A 106 63.06 -70.69 -13.00
N ASN A 107 63.47 -71.02 -11.78
CA ASN A 107 62.79 -70.57 -10.57
C ASN A 107 62.82 -69.04 -10.44
N LYS A 108 63.93 -68.40 -10.84
CA LYS A 108 64.05 -66.95 -10.83
C LYS A 108 63.16 -66.30 -11.90
N PHE A 109 63.04 -66.88 -13.10
CA PHE A 109 62.06 -66.45 -14.09
C PHE A 109 60.61 -66.59 -13.60
N ILE A 110 60.28 -67.70 -12.95
CA ILE A 110 58.95 -67.90 -12.37
C ILE A 110 58.68 -66.83 -11.29
N ALA A 111 59.67 -66.53 -10.45
CA ALA A 111 59.55 -65.48 -9.44
C ALA A 111 59.36 -64.09 -10.07
N TYR A 112 60.14 -63.76 -11.11
CA TYR A 112 59.98 -62.50 -11.86
C TYR A 112 58.62 -62.42 -12.55
N TYR A 113 58.17 -63.51 -13.18
CA TYR A 113 56.85 -63.57 -13.82
C TYR A 113 55.73 -63.34 -12.80
N LYS A 114 55.80 -64.00 -11.62
CA LYS A 114 54.84 -63.79 -10.53
C LYS A 114 54.84 -62.33 -10.06
N MET A 115 56.02 -61.75 -9.82
CA MET A 115 56.14 -60.35 -9.41
C MET A 115 55.55 -59.38 -10.46
N CYS A 116 55.86 -59.58 -11.74
CA CYS A 116 55.30 -58.78 -12.83
C CYS A 116 53.79 -58.94 -12.94
N HIS A 117 53.28 -60.16 -12.75
CA HIS A 117 51.85 -60.43 -12.77
C HIS A 117 51.13 -59.77 -11.58
N GLU A 118 51.69 -59.86 -10.37
CA GLU A 118 51.18 -59.17 -9.17
C GLU A 118 51.19 -57.65 -9.37
N LEU A 119 52.28 -57.08 -9.90
CA LEU A 119 52.36 -55.66 -10.24
C LEU A 119 51.29 -55.25 -11.25
N GLN A 120 51.05 -56.07 -12.28
CA GLN A 120 49.99 -55.82 -13.26
C GLN A 120 48.60 -55.85 -12.61
N CYS A 121 48.32 -56.85 -11.77
CA CYS A 121 47.06 -56.92 -11.03
C CYS A 121 46.86 -55.70 -10.11
N HIS A 122 47.92 -55.25 -9.41
CA HIS A 122 47.87 -54.06 -8.59
C HIS A 122 47.59 -52.81 -9.45
N LEU A 123 48.26 -52.67 -10.60
CA LEU A 123 48.03 -51.56 -11.52
C LEU A 123 46.58 -51.52 -12.02
N GLU A 124 46.01 -52.67 -12.38
CA GLU A 124 44.61 -52.78 -12.81
C GLU A 124 43.63 -52.37 -11.70
N VAL A 125 43.91 -52.75 -10.44
CA VAL A 125 43.11 -52.30 -9.28
C VAL A 125 43.23 -50.80 -9.09
N PHE A 126 44.44 -50.23 -9.15
CA PHE A 126 44.64 -48.79 -9.04
C PHE A 126 43.92 -48.01 -10.14
N VAL A 127 44.00 -48.46 -11.40
CA VAL A 127 43.30 -47.84 -12.53
C VAL A 127 41.79 -47.90 -12.32
N ARG A 128 41.26 -49.05 -11.85
CA ARG A 128 39.82 -49.18 -11.53
C ARG A 128 39.37 -48.25 -10.41
N VAL A 129 40.14 -48.16 -9.32
CA VAL A 129 39.83 -47.26 -8.19
C VAL A 129 39.91 -45.80 -8.63
N ALA A 130 40.93 -45.42 -9.40
CA ALA A 130 41.06 -44.07 -9.93
C ALA A 130 39.89 -43.72 -10.86
N ALA A 131 39.51 -44.62 -11.76
CA ALA A 131 38.35 -44.43 -12.63
C ALA A 131 37.05 -44.29 -11.83
N ALA A 132 36.83 -45.15 -10.83
CA ALA A 132 35.66 -45.07 -9.95
C ALA A 132 35.62 -43.74 -9.17
N ASN A 133 36.75 -43.30 -8.63
CA ASN A 133 36.85 -42.01 -7.92
C ASN A 133 36.62 -40.82 -8.86
N CYS A 134 37.16 -40.85 -10.08
CA CYS A 134 36.89 -39.82 -11.09
C CYS A 134 35.41 -39.76 -11.46
N CYS A 135 34.75 -40.91 -11.68
CA CYS A 135 33.31 -40.97 -11.94
C CYS A 135 32.50 -40.46 -10.74
N ALA A 136 32.85 -40.87 -9.51
CA ALA A 136 32.19 -40.38 -8.30
C ALA A 136 32.34 -38.86 -8.15
N MET A 137 33.54 -38.32 -8.39
CA MET A 137 33.79 -36.87 -8.35
C MET A 137 32.99 -36.13 -9.42
N GLN A 138 32.92 -36.66 -10.64
CA GLN A 138 32.09 -36.08 -11.71
C GLN A 138 30.61 -36.04 -11.32
N LEU A 139 30.08 -37.13 -10.76
CA LEU A 139 28.69 -37.17 -10.27
C LEU A 139 28.47 -36.17 -9.14
N MET A 140 29.38 -36.05 -8.18
CA MET A 140 29.27 -35.06 -7.09
C MET A 140 29.30 -33.62 -7.62
N ILE A 141 30.10 -33.34 -8.65
CA ILE A 141 30.13 -32.01 -9.30
C ILE A 141 28.81 -31.73 -10.02
N ILE A 142 28.26 -32.71 -10.74
CA ILE A 142 26.95 -32.57 -11.41
C ILE A 142 25.85 -32.32 -10.37
N ASP A 143 25.81 -33.11 -9.31
CA ASP A 143 24.86 -32.95 -8.19
C ASP A 143 24.97 -31.56 -7.53
N ALA A 144 26.19 -31.06 -7.33
CA ALA A 144 26.42 -29.73 -6.76
C ALA A 144 25.93 -28.63 -7.72
N GLU A 145 26.19 -28.78 -9.01
CA GLU A 145 25.76 -27.84 -10.05
C GLU A 145 24.23 -27.79 -10.19
N GLU A 146 23.55 -28.95 -10.13
CA GLU A 146 22.10 -29.03 -10.15
C GLU A 146 21.47 -28.38 -8.91
N ARG A 147 22.06 -28.55 -7.73
CA ARG A 147 21.61 -27.88 -6.50
C ARG A 147 21.75 -26.36 -6.61
N GLU A 148 22.88 -25.86 -7.10
CA GLU A 148 23.09 -24.42 -7.31
C GLU A 148 22.11 -23.86 -8.35
N ARG A 149 21.88 -24.55 -9.47
CA ARG A 149 20.85 -24.16 -10.46
C ARG A 149 19.46 -24.10 -9.83
N HIS A 150 19.13 -25.05 -8.95
CA HIS A 150 17.84 -25.08 -8.27
C HIS A 150 17.68 -23.88 -7.33
N ILE A 151 18.71 -23.54 -6.55
CA ILE A 151 18.72 -22.37 -5.65
C ILE A 151 18.57 -21.07 -6.46
N ILE A 152 19.29 -20.94 -7.58
CA ILE A 152 19.18 -19.78 -8.48
C ILE A 152 17.75 -19.68 -9.03
N ASN A 153 17.16 -20.78 -9.50
CA ASN A 153 15.79 -20.76 -10.02
C ASN A 153 14.77 -20.38 -8.94
N GLN A 154 14.86 -20.95 -7.74
CA GLN A 154 13.99 -20.56 -6.62
C GLN A 154 14.13 -19.08 -6.26
N SER A 155 15.36 -18.56 -6.29
CA SER A 155 15.64 -17.14 -6.04
C SER A 155 15.06 -16.25 -7.12
N CYS A 156 15.21 -16.63 -8.39
CA CYS A 156 14.63 -15.94 -9.54
C CYS A 156 13.09 -15.94 -9.51
N ASP A 157 12.46 -17.05 -9.12
CA ASP A 157 11.01 -17.16 -8.96
C ASP A 157 10.51 -16.24 -7.83
N GLY A 158 11.24 -16.17 -6.71
CA GLY A 158 10.98 -15.24 -5.63
C GLY A 158 11.06 -13.78 -6.08
N ILE A 159 12.13 -13.42 -6.81
CA ILE A 159 12.30 -12.07 -7.37
C ILE A 159 11.19 -11.76 -8.38
N TYR A 160 10.84 -12.70 -9.25
CA TYR A 160 9.75 -12.54 -10.21
C TYR A 160 8.41 -12.29 -9.52
N HIS A 161 8.09 -13.06 -8.47
CA HIS A 161 6.88 -12.83 -7.66
C HIS A 161 6.86 -11.45 -7.02
N VAL A 162 7.98 -10.99 -6.46
CA VAL A 162 8.09 -9.64 -5.87
C VAL A 162 7.89 -8.57 -6.93
N VAL A 163 8.54 -8.69 -8.10
CA VAL A 163 8.38 -7.73 -9.21
C VAL A 163 6.94 -7.71 -9.73
N VAL A 164 6.31 -8.86 -9.89
CA VAL A 164 4.90 -8.96 -10.30
C VAL A 164 3.99 -8.31 -9.26
N SER A 165 4.18 -8.60 -7.96
CA SER A 165 3.41 -7.99 -6.88
C SER A 165 3.59 -6.47 -6.84
N LEU A 166 4.83 -5.98 -6.95
CA LEU A 166 5.11 -4.54 -7.01
C LEU A 166 4.46 -3.89 -8.23
N SER A 167 4.47 -4.55 -9.40
CA SER A 167 3.80 -4.05 -10.60
C SER A 167 2.27 -4.00 -10.46
N GLN A 168 1.69 -4.94 -9.72
CA GLN A 168 0.25 -4.97 -9.42
C GLN A 168 -0.10 -3.86 -8.43
N CYS A 169 0.69 -3.69 -7.37
CA CYS A 169 0.53 -2.58 -6.41
C CYS A 169 0.67 -1.22 -7.09
N ALA A 170 1.66 -1.05 -7.97
CA ALA A 170 1.85 0.19 -8.72
C ALA A 170 0.65 0.49 -9.63
N ARG A 171 0.12 -0.52 -10.34
CA ARG A 171 -1.10 -0.37 -11.14
C ARG A 171 -2.32 -0.01 -10.29
N ALA A 172 -2.50 -0.67 -9.15
CA ALA A 172 -3.58 -0.36 -8.23
C ALA A 172 -3.49 1.08 -7.70
N ALA A 173 -2.29 1.53 -7.34
CA ALA A 173 -2.05 2.91 -6.88
C ALA A 173 -2.32 3.95 -7.98
N VAL A 174 -2.00 3.66 -9.24
CA VAL A 174 -2.35 4.53 -10.38
C VAL A 174 -3.87 4.64 -10.53
N VAL A 175 -4.59 3.51 -10.51
CA VAL A 175 -6.06 3.49 -10.60
C VAL A 175 -6.70 4.23 -9.42
N GLU A 176 -6.19 4.04 -8.21
CA GLU A 176 -6.68 4.75 -7.02
C GLU A 176 -6.45 6.26 -7.16
N ARG A 177 -5.26 6.68 -7.59
CA ARG A 177 -4.95 8.09 -7.86
C ARG A 177 -5.88 8.70 -8.90
N GLU A 178 -6.16 8.01 -10.01
CA GLU A 178 -7.11 8.47 -11.03
C GLU A 178 -8.53 8.58 -10.46
N SER A 179 -8.95 7.63 -9.62
CA SER A 179 -10.25 7.67 -8.94
C SER A 179 -10.37 8.84 -7.96
N LEU A 180 -9.30 9.16 -7.22
CA LEU A 180 -9.25 10.30 -6.31
C LEU A 180 -9.24 11.62 -7.08
N GLN A 181 -8.51 11.67 -8.20
CA GLN A 181 -8.47 12.86 -9.05
C GLN A 181 -9.86 13.15 -9.63
N THR A 182 -10.54 12.15 -10.20
CA THR A 182 -11.90 12.31 -10.74
C THR A 182 -12.91 12.72 -9.67
N ARG A 183 -12.83 12.16 -8.46
CA ARG A 183 -13.63 12.61 -7.30
C ARG A 183 -13.32 14.06 -6.91
N SER A 184 -12.06 14.45 -6.87
CA SER A 184 -11.66 15.82 -6.55
C SER A 184 -12.15 16.83 -7.61
N GLU A 185 -12.11 16.45 -8.89
CA GLU A 185 -12.60 17.27 -9.99
C GLU A 185 -14.12 17.40 -9.97
N ALA A 186 -14.83 16.33 -9.60
CA ALA A 186 -16.27 16.36 -9.38
C ALA A 186 -16.66 17.27 -8.22
N ALA A 187 -16.01 17.11 -7.05
CA ALA A 187 -16.23 17.97 -5.90
C ALA A 187 -15.90 19.45 -6.20
N ARG A 188 -14.83 19.70 -6.97
CA ARG A 188 -14.50 21.06 -7.44
C ARG A 188 -15.57 21.63 -8.36
N ARG A 189 -16.16 20.83 -9.25
CA ARG A 189 -17.27 21.24 -10.11
C ARG A 189 -18.51 21.56 -9.29
N GLU A 190 -18.86 20.72 -8.31
CA GLU A 190 -19.97 20.96 -7.38
C GLU A 190 -19.78 22.26 -6.60
N LEU A 191 -18.60 22.47 -6.01
CA LEU A 191 -18.27 23.71 -5.30
C LEU A 191 -18.38 24.94 -6.22
N LEU A 192 -17.93 24.84 -7.48
CA LEU A 192 -18.08 25.93 -8.45
C LEU A 192 -19.55 26.21 -8.78
N HIS A 193 -20.39 25.19 -8.86
CA HIS A 193 -21.83 25.33 -9.04
C HIS A 193 -22.50 25.98 -7.82
N GLU A 194 -22.14 25.56 -6.61
CA GLU A 194 -22.64 26.17 -5.36
C GLU A 194 -22.22 27.63 -5.24
N VAL A 195 -20.94 27.95 -5.50
CA VAL A 195 -20.44 29.34 -5.50
C VAL A 195 -21.16 30.17 -6.55
N LYS A 196 -21.44 29.62 -7.74
CA LYS A 196 -22.21 30.32 -8.77
C LYS A 196 -23.66 30.57 -8.33
N ALA A 197 -24.32 29.56 -7.76
CA ALA A 197 -25.68 29.69 -7.24
C ALA A 197 -25.77 30.74 -6.12
N LEU A 198 -24.80 30.76 -5.20
CA LEU A 198 -24.71 31.78 -4.15
C LEU A 198 -24.46 33.18 -4.71
N ARG A 199 -23.65 33.31 -5.77
CA ARG A 199 -23.46 34.61 -6.46
C ARG A 199 -24.73 35.08 -7.15
N ASP A 200 -25.45 34.18 -7.81
CA ASP A 200 -26.71 34.51 -8.49
C ASP A 200 -27.79 34.89 -7.46
N GLN A 201 -27.83 34.20 -6.31
CA GLN A 201 -28.70 34.54 -5.18
C GLN A 201 -28.32 35.90 -4.56
N LEU A 202 -27.03 36.18 -4.35
CA LEU A 202 -26.60 37.48 -3.85
C LEU A 202 -26.95 38.61 -4.84
N ALA A 203 -26.83 38.35 -6.15
CA ALA A 203 -27.20 39.32 -7.18
C ALA A 203 -28.71 39.60 -7.19
N SER A 204 -29.56 38.58 -7.02
CA SER A 204 -31.01 38.77 -6.93
C SER A 204 -31.42 39.48 -5.64
N GLU A 205 -30.80 39.14 -4.50
CA GLU A 205 -31.01 39.83 -3.22
C GLU A 205 -30.59 41.31 -3.30
N GLN A 206 -29.44 41.61 -3.92
CA GLN A 206 -29.00 42.98 -4.16
C GLN A 206 -29.96 43.74 -5.08
N GLN A 207 -30.50 43.09 -6.11
CA GLN A 207 -31.49 43.70 -7.00
C GLN A 207 -32.80 43.98 -6.27
N GLU A 208 -33.26 43.07 -5.41
CA GLU A 208 -34.42 43.30 -4.56
C GLU A 208 -34.19 44.45 -3.56
N GLN A 209 -33.01 44.50 -2.94
CA GLN A 209 -32.65 45.60 -2.03
C GLN A 209 -32.65 46.94 -2.76
N ARG A 210 -32.08 47.02 -3.98
CA ARG A 210 -32.13 48.23 -4.82
C ARG A 210 -33.56 48.65 -5.11
N ARG A 211 -34.43 47.73 -5.54
CA ARG A 211 -35.86 48.02 -5.78
C ARG A 211 -36.58 48.49 -4.52
N ARG A 212 -36.27 47.92 -3.36
CA ARG A 212 -36.84 48.36 -2.07
C ARG A 212 -36.37 49.78 -1.74
N VAL A 213 -35.09 50.08 -1.93
CA VAL A 213 -34.53 51.42 -1.71
C VAL A 213 -35.15 52.44 -2.67
N GLU A 214 -35.26 52.12 -3.96
CA GLU A 214 -35.94 52.97 -4.96
C GLU A 214 -37.39 53.24 -4.55
N MET A 215 -38.15 52.22 -4.16
CA MET A 215 -39.52 52.36 -3.67
C MET A 215 -39.61 53.23 -2.39
N TRP A 216 -38.66 53.09 -1.46
CA TRP A 216 -38.61 53.96 -0.28
C TRP A 216 -38.24 55.40 -0.64
N GLN A 217 -37.37 55.60 -1.62
CA GLN A 217 -36.99 56.92 -2.11
C GLN A 217 -38.15 57.61 -2.85
N GLU A 218 -38.94 56.87 -3.62
CA GLU A 218 -40.18 57.35 -4.24
C GLU A 218 -41.25 57.70 -3.18
N LYS A 219 -41.40 56.88 -2.14
CA LYS A 219 -42.31 57.20 -1.03
C LYS A 219 -41.86 58.43 -0.24
N ALA A 220 -40.56 58.57 0.00
CA ALA A 220 -39.99 59.73 0.67
C ALA A 220 -40.19 61.01 -0.18
N SER A 221 -39.95 60.93 -1.50
CA SER A 221 -40.16 62.08 -2.39
C SER A 221 -41.65 62.44 -2.53
N ALA A 222 -42.55 61.45 -2.58
CA ALA A 222 -43.99 61.69 -2.55
C ALA A 222 -44.45 62.33 -1.21
N ALA A 223 -43.90 61.87 -0.09
CA ALA A 223 -44.16 62.46 1.22
C ALA A 223 -43.64 63.90 1.31
N ASP A 224 -42.45 64.19 0.79
CA ASP A 224 -41.89 65.54 0.71
C ASP A 224 -42.75 66.47 -0.14
N VAL A 225 -43.25 66.01 -1.28
CA VAL A 225 -44.19 66.78 -2.11
C VAL A 225 -45.48 67.06 -1.35
N HIS A 226 -46.02 66.07 -0.64
CA HIS A 226 -47.23 66.25 0.16
C HIS A 226 -47.00 67.22 1.33
N LEU A 227 -45.85 67.13 1.99
CA LEU A 227 -45.47 68.02 3.09
C LEU A 227 -45.31 69.47 2.62
N ARG A 228 -44.69 69.70 1.45
CA ARG A 228 -44.63 71.03 0.81
C ARG A 228 -46.01 71.55 0.43
N LEU A 229 -46.92 70.68 -0.01
CA LEU A 229 -48.30 71.07 -0.30
C LEU A 229 -49.05 71.50 0.97
N CYS A 230 -48.93 70.72 2.05
CA CYS A 230 -49.53 71.05 3.34
C CYS A 230 -48.93 72.34 3.95
N GLN A 231 -47.63 72.58 3.78
CA GLN A 231 -46.99 73.84 4.18
C GLN A 231 -47.58 75.04 3.45
N ARG A 232 -47.74 74.94 2.12
CA ARG A 232 -48.37 76.00 1.31
C ARG A 232 -49.84 76.23 1.69
N GLN A 233 -50.58 75.16 1.99
CA GLN A 233 -51.96 75.28 2.46
C GLN A 233 -52.03 75.97 3.83
N ALA A 234 -51.13 75.64 4.76
CA ALA A 234 -51.05 76.30 6.05
C ALA A 234 -50.63 77.78 5.96
N GLU A 235 -49.76 78.12 5.00
CA GLU A 235 -49.39 79.51 4.69
C GLU A 235 -50.60 80.29 4.16
N HIS A 236 -51.32 79.72 3.18
CA HIS A 236 -52.54 80.33 2.63
C HIS A 236 -53.64 80.51 3.69
N GLU A 237 -53.84 79.52 4.57
CA GLU A 237 -54.79 79.65 5.69
C GLU A 237 -54.38 80.72 6.71
N ARG A 238 -53.07 80.97 6.88
CA ARG A 238 -52.58 82.07 7.73
C ARG A 238 -52.84 83.42 7.07
N GLU A 239 -52.54 83.56 5.78
CA GLU A 239 -52.80 84.78 5.01
C GLU A 239 -54.30 85.11 4.98
N GLU A 240 -55.17 84.12 4.78
CA GLU A 240 -56.63 84.31 4.86
C GLU A 240 -57.09 84.71 6.28
N LYS A 241 -56.53 84.12 7.33
CA LYS A 241 -56.85 84.50 8.71
C LYS A 241 -56.39 85.92 9.03
N GLU A 242 -55.20 86.33 8.58
CA GLU A 242 -54.70 87.70 8.73
C GLU A 242 -55.60 88.69 7.99
N PHE A 243 -55.98 88.39 6.74
CA PHE A 243 -56.91 89.20 5.96
C PHE A 243 -58.28 89.35 6.65
N LEU A 244 -58.86 88.26 7.16
CA LEU A 244 -60.11 88.31 7.91
C LEU A 244 -59.99 89.08 9.23
N LEU A 245 -58.82 89.06 9.87
CA LEU A 245 -58.54 89.83 11.08
C LEU A 245 -58.44 91.33 10.77
N GLU A 246 -57.77 91.70 9.68
CA GLU A 246 -57.71 93.08 9.19
C GLU A 246 -59.09 93.62 8.82
N GLU A 247 -59.92 92.83 8.12
CA GLU A 247 -61.29 93.21 7.76
C GLU A 247 -62.20 93.31 9.00
N GLY A 248 -62.02 92.41 9.97
CA GLY A 248 -62.71 92.44 11.26
C GLY A 248 -62.36 93.69 12.08
N CYS A 249 -61.07 94.07 12.13
CA CYS A 249 -60.60 95.29 12.78
C CYS A 249 -61.15 96.55 12.09
N ALA A 250 -61.11 96.63 10.76
CA ALA A 250 -61.68 97.75 10.01
C ALA A 250 -63.19 97.93 10.26
N ARG A 251 -63.92 96.81 10.40
CA ARG A 251 -65.35 96.83 10.74
C ARG A 251 -65.62 97.29 12.18
N LEU A 252 -64.75 96.93 13.14
CA LEU A 252 -64.85 97.41 14.52
C LEU A 252 -64.54 98.91 14.62
N ASP A 253 -63.58 99.42 13.84
CA ASP A 253 -63.26 100.85 13.77
C ASP A 253 -64.45 101.66 13.23
N LEU A 254 -65.08 101.19 12.13
CA LEU A 254 -66.30 101.78 11.60
C LEU A 254 -67.48 101.74 12.59
N MET A 255 -67.60 100.67 13.39
CA MET A 255 -68.59 100.59 14.46
C MET A 255 -68.29 101.60 15.59
N ALA A 256 -67.04 101.75 16.00
CA ALA A 256 -66.63 102.73 17.01
C ALA A 256 -66.94 104.17 16.57
N GLU A 257 -66.71 104.50 15.30
CA GLU A 257 -67.08 105.80 14.72
C GLU A 257 -68.60 106.04 14.71
N ALA A 258 -69.39 105.02 14.40
CA ALA A 258 -70.85 105.10 14.42
C ALA A 258 -71.40 105.33 15.85
N TYR A 259 -70.82 104.70 16.87
CA TYR A 259 -71.19 104.91 18.28
C TYR A 259 -70.75 106.29 18.81
N ALA A 260 -69.62 106.82 18.35
CA ALA A 260 -69.22 108.20 18.64
C ALA A 260 -70.18 109.23 18.00
N GLY A 261 -70.75 108.91 16.83
CA GLY A 261 -71.85 109.67 16.21
C GLY A 261 -73.11 109.67 17.07
N LEU A 262 -73.52 108.50 17.57
CA LEU A 262 -74.70 108.34 18.42
C LEU A 262 -74.55 109.09 19.76
N GLY A 263 -73.38 109.05 20.37
CA GLY A 263 -73.07 109.78 21.60
C GLY A 263 -73.21 111.30 21.45
N ARG A 264 -72.85 111.85 20.28
CA ARG A 264 -73.02 113.29 19.98
C ARG A 264 -74.49 113.70 19.83
N VAL A 265 -75.32 112.85 19.22
CA VAL A 265 -76.77 113.08 19.06
C VAL A 265 -77.50 112.98 20.41
N LEU A 266 -77.12 112.02 21.25
CA LEU A 266 -77.67 111.88 22.61
C LEU A 266 -77.27 113.06 23.53
N ALA A 267 -76.03 113.55 23.41
CA ALA A 267 -75.61 114.76 24.14
C ALA A 267 -76.35 116.03 23.66
N ALA A 268 -76.68 116.13 22.36
CA ALA A 268 -77.47 117.25 21.83
C ALA A 268 -78.92 117.21 22.32
N SER A 269 -79.55 116.04 22.36
CA SER A 269 -80.91 115.86 22.87
C SER A 269 -81.01 116.07 24.39
N ALA A 270 -80.01 115.61 25.17
CA ALA A 270 -79.95 115.89 26.62
C ALA A 270 -79.85 117.40 26.94
N ARG A 271 -79.04 118.15 26.17
CA ARG A 271 -78.94 119.62 26.30
C ARG A 271 -80.23 120.34 25.92
N ALA A 272 -80.95 119.85 24.90
CA ALA A 272 -82.25 120.38 24.54
C ALA A 272 -83.29 120.13 25.65
N CYS A 273 -83.32 118.92 26.23
CA CYS A 273 -84.20 118.60 27.36
C CYS A 273 -83.93 119.50 28.58
N GLN A 274 -82.67 119.75 28.94
CA GLN A 274 -82.32 120.67 30.04
C GLN A 274 -82.77 122.11 29.77
N HIS A 275 -82.72 122.57 28.52
CA HIS A 275 -83.18 123.92 28.16
C HIS A 275 -84.70 124.07 28.26
N TYR A 276 -85.47 123.04 27.91
CA TYR A 276 -86.93 123.05 28.06
C TYR A 276 -87.38 122.90 29.52
N ASP A 277 -86.65 122.14 30.34
CA ASP A 277 -86.92 122.00 31.77
C ASP A 277 -86.69 123.32 32.54
N GLY A 278 -85.65 124.08 32.15
CA GLY A 278 -85.42 125.43 32.68
C GLY A 278 -86.57 126.40 32.38
N LYS A 279 -87.17 126.33 31.18
CA LYS A 279 -88.35 127.15 30.83
C LYS A 279 -89.61 126.72 31.57
N LEU A 280 -89.75 125.43 31.89
CA LEU A 280 -90.88 124.92 32.67
C LEU A 280 -90.81 125.38 34.13
N GLN A 281 -89.61 125.39 34.74
CA GLN A 281 -89.42 125.87 36.11
C GLN A 281 -89.65 127.39 36.25
N GLU A 282 -89.34 128.20 35.22
CA GLU A 282 -89.68 129.63 35.22
C GLU A 282 -91.19 129.89 35.08
N ALA A 283 -91.91 129.07 34.31
CA ALA A 283 -93.36 129.15 34.21
C ALA A 283 -94.05 128.77 35.53
N CYS A 284 -93.57 127.74 36.22
CA CYS A 284 -94.10 127.31 37.52
C CYS A 284 -93.85 128.36 38.63
N LYS A 285 -92.72 129.08 38.63
CA LYS A 285 -92.47 130.18 39.59
C LYS A 285 -93.43 131.36 39.37
N LYS A 286 -93.75 131.70 38.12
CA LYS A 286 -94.73 132.76 37.80
C LYS A 286 -96.16 132.40 38.22
N VAL A 287 -96.54 131.12 38.17
CA VAL A 287 -97.85 130.63 38.66
C VAL A 287 -97.92 130.66 40.20
N ALA A 288 -96.84 130.33 40.90
CA ALA A 288 -96.78 130.37 42.36
C ALA A 288 -96.88 131.81 42.93
N ASP A 289 -96.33 132.81 42.25
CA ASP A 289 -96.40 134.21 42.67
C ASP A 289 -97.78 134.85 42.43
N VAL A 290 -98.57 134.33 41.48
CA VAL A 290 -99.98 134.72 41.26
C VAL A 290 -100.90 134.08 42.31
N GLY A 291 -100.63 132.85 42.73
CA GLY A 291 -101.35 132.19 43.83
C GLY A 291 -101.27 132.94 45.16
N LYS A 292 -100.07 133.44 45.53
CA LYS A 292 -99.84 134.18 46.78
C LYS A 292 -100.50 135.56 46.84
N ARG A 293 -100.86 136.16 45.69
CA ARG A 293 -101.61 137.42 45.63
C ARG A 293 -103.13 137.21 45.78
N ASN A 294 -103.63 136.04 45.40
CA ASN A 294 -105.05 135.69 45.52
C ASN A 294 -105.44 135.35 46.98
N GLU A 295 -104.55 134.67 47.72
CA GLU A 295 -104.76 134.34 49.14
C GLU A 295 -104.76 135.58 50.07
N LYS A 296 -104.05 136.67 49.71
CA LYS A 296 -104.07 137.95 50.45
C LYS A 296 -105.34 138.77 50.24
N MET A 297 -106.07 138.55 49.14
CA MET A 297 -107.36 139.20 48.86
C MET A 297 -108.53 138.46 49.54
N GLN A 298 -108.40 137.14 49.69
CA GLN A 298 -109.42 136.27 50.28
C GLN A 298 -109.43 136.33 51.83
N THR A 299 -108.30 136.68 52.44
CA THR A 299 -108.15 136.90 53.90
C THR A 299 -108.63 138.27 54.37
N SER A 300 -108.65 139.29 53.50
CA SER A 300 -109.16 140.63 53.80
C SER A 300 -110.69 140.74 53.65
N LEU A 301 -111.32 139.93 52.79
CA LEU A 301 -112.78 139.84 52.64
C LEU A 301 -113.49 138.97 53.69
N SER A 302 -112.77 138.04 54.33
CA SER A 302 -113.29 137.16 55.38
C SER A 302 -113.33 137.83 56.76
N GLN A 303 -112.50 138.84 57.02
CA GLN A 303 -112.52 139.62 58.28
C GLN A 303 -113.67 140.67 58.35
N ALA A 304 -114.20 141.13 57.21
CA ALA A 304 -115.32 142.07 57.16
C ALA A 304 -116.70 141.41 57.32
N ARG A 305 -116.84 140.12 56.99
CA ARG A 305 -118.12 139.38 57.01
C ARG A 305 -118.41 138.67 58.35
N ALA A 306 -117.43 138.58 59.24
CA ALA A 306 -117.56 137.92 60.55
C ALA A 306 -118.16 138.80 61.67
N ARG A 307 -118.32 140.12 61.48
CA ARG A 307 -118.91 141.02 62.50
C ARG A 307 -120.44 141.20 62.41
N LEU A 308 -121.09 140.67 61.37
CA LEU A 308 -122.51 140.98 61.08
C LEU A 308 -123.49 139.81 61.24
N ARG A 309 -123.07 138.63 61.72
CA ARG A 309 -123.97 137.48 61.94
C ARG A 309 -123.65 136.67 63.20
N ALA A 310 -123.67 137.35 64.35
CA ALA A 310 -123.89 136.72 65.65
C ALA A 310 -125.09 137.43 66.29
N LEU A 311 -126.06 136.65 66.76
CA LEU A 311 -127.45 136.99 67.15
C LEU A 311 -128.46 136.81 65.99
N GLN A 312 -129.38 135.86 65.97
CA GLN A 312 -129.78 134.81 66.92
C GLN A 312 -130.96 134.05 66.27
N LYS A 313 -130.92 132.70 66.21
CA LYS A 313 -132.06 131.71 66.19
C LYS A 313 -133.24 131.91 65.18
N PRO A 314 -134.18 130.95 65.02
CA PRO A 314 -134.14 129.48 65.09
C PRO A 314 -134.80 128.77 63.86
N GLU A 315 -134.82 127.42 63.89
CA GLU A 315 -135.88 126.45 63.44
C GLU A 315 -136.26 126.37 61.95
N SER A 316 -136.60 125.24 61.29
CA SER A 316 -136.84 123.81 61.57
C SER A 316 -137.06 123.15 60.18
N VAL A 317 -136.41 122.04 59.74
CA VAL A 317 -136.86 120.61 59.81
C VAL A 317 -138.17 120.33 59.01
N PRO A 318 -138.41 119.16 58.35
CA PRO A 318 -137.58 118.20 57.59
C PRO A 318 -138.34 117.59 56.36
N VAL A 319 -137.85 116.45 55.80
CA VAL A 319 -138.55 115.22 55.28
C VAL A 319 -137.58 114.54 54.29
N ALA A 320 -136.84 113.51 54.69
CA ALA A 320 -137.17 112.06 54.66
C ALA A 320 -137.50 111.54 53.25
N SER A 321 -136.66 110.70 52.65
CA SER A 321 -136.70 109.21 52.71
C SER A 321 -135.70 108.70 51.65
N SER A 322 -135.08 107.52 51.63
CA SER A 322 -135.09 106.22 52.32
C SER A 322 -133.76 105.56 51.83
N GLY A 323 -132.91 104.92 52.65
CA GLY A 323 -133.00 103.51 53.03
C GLY A 323 -132.78 102.57 51.81
N VAL A 324 -131.92 101.54 51.79
CA VAL A 324 -131.54 100.57 52.83
C VAL A 324 -130.49 99.56 52.26
N LEU A 325 -129.64 98.99 53.14
CA LEU A 325 -128.80 97.75 53.05
C LEU A 325 -127.66 97.66 52.00
N GLY A 326 -126.44 97.23 52.31
CA GLY A 326 -125.81 96.73 53.54
C GLY A 326 -124.44 96.10 53.24
N LYS A 327 -123.51 96.18 54.21
CA LYS A 327 -122.22 95.46 54.33
C LYS A 327 -121.21 95.70 53.19
N ARG A 328 -120.19 96.56 53.32
CA ARG A 328 -118.99 96.45 54.20
C ARG A 328 -118.32 95.08 54.12
N GLU A 329 -117.59 94.88 53.02
CA GLU A 329 -116.27 94.26 52.97
C GLU A 329 -115.56 94.91 51.79
N GLY A 330 -114.51 95.68 52.10
CA GLY A 330 -113.59 96.21 51.12
C GLY A 330 -112.31 95.38 51.17
N LYS A 331 -111.41 95.47 50.21
CA LYS A 331 -111.26 96.36 49.06
C LYS A 331 -109.88 95.97 48.53
N ASP A 332 -109.52 95.92 47.28
CA ASP A 332 -110.09 95.88 45.92
C ASP A 332 -108.81 95.41 45.13
N ALA A 333 -108.87 94.57 44.09
CA ALA A 333 -109.28 94.90 42.74
C ALA A 333 -108.70 96.26 42.26
N THR A 334 -108.17 96.42 41.05
CA THR A 334 -108.85 96.22 39.76
C THR A 334 -107.80 96.35 38.63
N ASN A 335 -107.77 95.48 37.60
CA ASN A 335 -108.70 95.40 36.44
C ASN A 335 -108.58 96.62 35.49
N ARG A 336 -108.70 96.53 34.15
CA ARG A 336 -109.31 95.48 33.29
C ARG A 336 -109.01 95.73 31.80
N GLU A 337 -109.23 94.67 31.04
CA GLU A 337 -109.43 94.59 29.58
C GLU A 337 -110.75 95.23 29.08
N CYS A 338 -110.88 95.19 27.74
CA CYS A 338 -112.11 95.06 26.93
C CYS A 338 -112.93 96.30 26.56
N SER A 339 -113.08 96.49 25.24
CA SER A 339 -114.37 96.42 24.50
C SER A 339 -114.68 97.60 23.57
N ILE A 340 -114.77 97.29 22.28
CA ILE A 340 -115.88 97.52 21.33
C ILE A 340 -116.78 98.78 21.52
N VAL A 341 -117.11 99.40 20.36
CA VAL A 341 -118.40 100.04 19.98
C VAL A 341 -118.38 101.58 19.82
N THR A 342 -118.42 101.99 18.54
CA THR A 342 -119.12 103.11 17.88
C THR A 342 -118.94 104.58 18.32
N ASN A 343 -118.66 105.40 17.29
CA ASN A 343 -119.15 106.78 17.05
C ASN A 343 -120.51 107.07 17.72
N PRO A 344 -120.82 108.32 18.15
CA PRO A 344 -121.31 109.30 17.16
C PRO A 344 -121.15 110.81 17.50
N ARG A 345 -121.29 111.64 16.45
CA ARG A 345 -122.03 112.92 16.33
C ARG A 345 -122.34 113.79 17.58
N GLN A 346 -121.93 115.07 17.44
CA GLN A 346 -122.74 116.31 17.43
C GLN A 346 -123.25 117.02 18.72
N MET A 347 -123.13 118.36 18.64
CA MET A 347 -123.97 119.45 19.20
C MET A 347 -123.84 119.74 20.71
N ALA A 348 -123.94 120.96 21.25
CA ALA A 348 -124.02 122.36 20.78
C ALA A 348 -124.11 123.29 22.04
N LEU A 349 -124.15 124.62 21.79
CA LEU A 349 -124.58 125.76 22.64
C LEU A 349 -123.56 126.39 23.64
N VAL A 350 -123.07 127.63 23.43
CA VAL A 350 -123.67 129.01 23.59
C VAL A 350 -123.35 129.56 25.01
N SER A 351 -122.81 130.77 25.29
CA SER A 351 -123.00 132.16 24.78
C SER A 351 -121.79 133.09 25.19
N VAL A 352 -121.31 134.06 24.38
CA VAL A 352 -121.63 135.53 24.30
C VAL A 352 -120.76 136.38 25.28
N GLU A 353 -119.95 137.39 24.90
CA GLU A 353 -120.25 138.67 24.21
C GLU A 353 -119.10 139.29 23.36
N GLN A 354 -119.49 139.87 22.19
CA GLN A 354 -119.07 141.15 21.52
C GLN A 354 -117.57 141.35 21.14
N SER A 355 -117.14 141.83 19.95
CA SER A 355 -117.74 142.46 18.75
C SER A 355 -116.74 142.45 17.56
N ALA A 356 -117.22 142.36 16.30
CA ALA A 356 -116.71 142.88 14.99
C ALA A 356 -115.18 142.80 14.66
N ASP A 357 -114.64 142.24 13.56
CA ASP A 357 -115.02 142.26 12.12
C ASP A 357 -114.27 141.15 11.30
N ASP A 358 -114.83 140.85 10.12
CA ASP A 358 -114.27 140.29 8.85
C ASP A 358 -113.97 138.76 8.64
N PRO A 359 -114.80 137.99 7.88
CA PRO A 359 -114.73 136.52 7.74
C PRO A 359 -113.85 135.94 6.61
N LEU A 360 -112.98 136.73 5.95
CA LEU A 360 -112.17 136.24 4.82
C LEU A 360 -110.83 135.58 5.24
N THR A 361 -110.34 135.87 6.44
CA THR A 361 -109.03 135.38 6.96
C THR A 361 -109.12 133.96 7.53
N ALA A 362 -110.25 133.57 8.15
CA ALA A 362 -110.42 132.24 8.75
C ALA A 362 -110.33 131.09 7.72
N LEU A 363 -110.76 131.33 6.47
CA LEU A 363 -110.77 130.31 5.42
C LEU A 363 -109.37 130.05 4.81
N GLN A 364 -108.46 131.02 4.89
CA GLN A 364 -107.07 130.85 4.44
C GLN A 364 -106.22 130.07 5.45
N GLU A 365 -106.49 130.22 6.74
CA GLU A 365 -105.77 129.51 7.81
C GLU A 365 -106.11 128.02 7.82
N GLU A 366 -107.38 127.64 7.61
CA GLU A 366 -107.78 126.23 7.50
C GLU A 366 -107.16 125.52 6.28
N HIS A 367 -107.08 126.19 5.13
CA HIS A 367 -106.45 125.61 3.94
C HIS A 367 -104.93 125.45 4.09
N ALA A 368 -104.28 126.34 4.85
CA ALA A 368 -102.86 126.21 5.19
C ALA A 368 -102.61 125.03 6.16
N ALA A 369 -103.49 124.84 7.15
CA ALA A 369 -103.41 123.74 8.11
C ALA A 369 -103.55 122.36 7.43
N LEU A 370 -104.52 122.21 6.51
CA LEU A 370 -104.71 120.97 5.73
C LEU A 370 -103.51 120.64 4.83
N LYS A 371 -102.89 121.65 4.18
CA LYS A 371 -101.67 121.46 3.39
C LYS A 371 -100.49 120.98 4.25
N ALA A 372 -100.39 121.44 5.50
CA ALA A 372 -99.33 121.04 6.42
C ALA A 372 -99.52 119.59 6.93
N GLU A 373 -100.75 119.20 7.25
CA GLU A 373 -101.09 117.82 7.64
C GLU A 373 -100.82 116.82 6.50
N TRP A 374 -101.20 117.16 5.26
CA TRP A 374 -100.95 116.27 4.12
C TRP A 374 -99.45 116.03 3.86
N ARG A 375 -98.61 117.08 3.96
CA ARG A 375 -97.15 116.92 3.84
C ARG A 375 -96.58 116.02 4.94
N LYS A 376 -97.00 116.22 6.19
CA LYS A 376 -96.57 115.38 7.32
C LYS A 376 -96.97 113.92 7.12
N SER A 377 -98.17 113.65 6.60
CA SER A 377 -98.60 112.27 6.30
C SER A 377 -97.73 111.61 5.22
N LEU A 378 -97.38 112.36 4.18
CA LEU A 378 -96.55 111.87 3.06
C LEU A 378 -95.10 111.63 3.48
N GLU A 379 -94.56 112.46 4.38
CA GLU A 379 -93.25 112.26 4.98
C GLU A 379 -93.19 111.03 5.89
N ARG A 380 -94.23 110.77 6.70
CA ARG A 380 -94.35 109.54 7.49
C ARG A 380 -94.38 108.30 6.60
N GLU A 381 -95.15 108.34 5.50
CA GLU A 381 -95.21 107.22 4.56
C GLU A 381 -93.84 106.96 3.88
N ARG A 382 -93.13 108.02 3.47
CA ARG A 382 -91.78 107.91 2.89
C ARG A 382 -90.78 107.34 3.90
N ALA A 383 -90.83 107.75 5.15
CA ALA A 383 -89.96 107.23 6.21
C ALA A 383 -90.19 105.73 6.43
N VAL A 384 -91.46 105.29 6.53
CA VAL A 384 -91.80 103.87 6.69
C VAL A 384 -91.35 103.04 5.48
N ARG A 385 -91.50 103.54 4.26
CA ARG A 385 -91.01 102.85 3.06
C ARG A 385 -89.49 102.71 3.03
N GLN A 386 -88.75 103.72 3.46
CA GLN A 386 -87.29 103.66 3.55
C GLN A 386 -86.83 102.66 4.62
N GLU A 387 -87.50 102.63 5.77
CA GLU A 387 -87.23 101.68 6.84
C GLU A 387 -87.51 100.23 6.40
N LEU A 388 -88.61 100.00 5.68
CA LEU A 388 -88.94 98.69 5.11
C LEU A 388 -87.87 98.20 4.12
N VAL A 389 -87.34 99.08 3.26
CA VAL A 389 -86.26 98.74 2.32
C VAL A 389 -84.97 98.38 3.06
N LEU A 390 -84.61 99.11 4.12
CA LEU A 390 -83.43 98.79 4.93
C LEU A 390 -83.56 97.45 5.65
N VAL A 391 -84.73 97.15 6.22
CA VAL A 391 -85.02 95.84 6.85
C VAL A 391 -84.99 94.72 5.82
N THR A 392 -85.56 94.94 4.64
CA THR A 392 -85.54 93.95 3.55
C THR A 392 -84.12 93.66 3.06
N ASN A 393 -83.29 94.70 2.93
CA ASN A 393 -81.89 94.54 2.52
C ASN A 393 -81.06 93.84 3.60
N ARG A 394 -81.27 94.14 4.89
CA ARG A 394 -80.61 93.41 6.00
C ARG A 394 -80.98 91.93 6.00
N SER A 395 -82.27 91.60 5.86
CA SER A 395 -82.73 90.21 5.81
C SER A 395 -82.19 89.45 4.60
N LYS A 396 -81.96 90.13 3.46
CA LYS A 396 -81.30 89.52 2.29
C LYS A 396 -79.82 89.24 2.58
N SER A 397 -79.06 90.21 3.11
CA SER A 397 -77.65 89.98 3.45
C SER A 397 -77.45 88.88 4.49
N GLU A 398 -78.35 88.78 5.48
CA GLU A 398 -78.30 87.69 6.48
C GLU A 398 -78.55 86.33 5.83
N ARG A 399 -79.50 86.24 4.89
CA ARG A 399 -79.73 85.01 4.12
C ARG A 399 -78.53 84.63 3.27
N ASP A 400 -77.91 85.58 2.58
CA ASP A 400 -76.74 85.30 1.73
C ASP A 400 -75.55 84.81 2.57
N VAL A 401 -75.34 85.36 3.77
CA VAL A 401 -74.32 84.90 4.72
C VAL A 401 -74.62 83.47 5.21
N HIS A 402 -75.87 83.17 5.55
CA HIS A 402 -76.26 81.82 5.95
C HIS A 402 -76.13 80.81 4.81
N GLU A 403 -76.47 81.20 3.58
CA GLU A 403 -76.33 80.33 2.40
C GLU A 403 -74.84 80.05 2.10
N ALA A 404 -73.96 81.05 2.24
CA ALA A 404 -72.52 80.87 2.12
C ALA A 404 -71.96 79.93 3.19
N ALA A 405 -72.36 80.10 4.45
CA ALA A 405 -71.94 79.23 5.55
C ALA A 405 -72.41 77.77 5.38
N ILE A 406 -73.62 77.56 4.83
CA ILE A 406 -74.12 76.21 4.51
C ILE A 406 -73.29 75.59 3.39
N LYS A 407 -72.97 76.33 2.32
CA LYS A 407 -72.13 75.83 1.22
C LYS A 407 -70.73 75.46 1.71
N GLU A 408 -70.13 76.29 2.54
CA GLU A 408 -68.81 76.01 3.13
C GLU A 408 -68.86 74.77 4.04
N SER A 409 -69.90 74.64 4.87
CA SER A 409 -70.10 73.44 5.69
C SER A 409 -70.28 72.18 4.84
N GLN A 410 -71.00 72.26 3.72
CA GLN A 410 -71.18 71.14 2.80
C GLN A 410 -69.85 70.75 2.13
N GLN A 411 -69.04 71.72 1.72
CA GLN A 411 -67.71 71.47 1.16
C GLN A 411 -66.78 70.80 2.18
N ARG A 412 -66.77 71.26 3.45
CA ARG A 412 -65.99 70.63 4.53
C ARG A 412 -66.44 69.19 4.78
N CYS A 413 -67.75 68.92 4.80
CA CYS A 413 -68.28 67.56 4.96
C CYS A 413 -67.88 66.65 3.79
N ALA A 414 -67.88 67.16 2.55
CA ALA A 414 -67.43 66.41 1.37
C ALA A 414 -65.93 66.06 1.46
N ALA A 415 -65.08 67.04 1.80
CA ALA A 415 -63.65 66.83 1.97
C ALA A 415 -63.33 65.78 3.04
N LEU A 416 -63.98 65.86 4.22
CA LEU A 416 -63.81 64.87 5.29
C LEU A 416 -64.30 63.47 4.88
N THR A 417 -65.32 63.39 4.04
CA THR A 417 -65.81 62.10 3.51
C THR A 417 -64.78 61.49 2.56
N ASP A 418 -64.16 62.29 1.70
CA ASP A 418 -63.11 61.84 0.79
C ASP A 418 -61.85 61.37 1.55
N ASP A 419 -61.46 62.09 2.61
CA ASP A 419 -60.34 61.70 3.48
C ASP A 419 -60.64 60.40 4.24
N ALA A 420 -61.85 60.26 4.78
CA ALA A 420 -62.27 59.02 5.43
C ALA A 420 -62.24 57.83 4.46
N GLN A 421 -62.65 58.01 3.20
CA GLN A 421 -62.54 56.98 2.18
C GLN A 421 -61.09 56.66 1.82
N ARG A 422 -60.20 57.67 1.74
CA ARG A 422 -58.77 57.46 1.49
C ARG A 422 -58.13 56.64 2.60
N LEU A 423 -58.33 57.03 3.85
CA LEU A 423 -57.84 56.30 5.02
C LEU A 423 -58.39 54.87 5.06
N GLN A 424 -59.66 54.66 4.69
CA GLN A 424 -60.22 53.31 4.62
C GLN A 424 -59.52 52.43 3.56
N ARG A 425 -59.10 53.00 2.43
CA ARG A 425 -58.32 52.27 1.41
C ARG A 425 -56.92 51.94 1.91
N GLU A 426 -56.25 52.86 2.60
CA GLU A 426 -54.93 52.65 3.20
C GLU A 426 -54.97 51.56 4.27
N VAL A 427 -55.96 51.58 5.18
CA VAL A 427 -56.17 50.51 6.17
C VAL A 427 -56.36 49.15 5.50
N LYS A 428 -57.11 49.08 4.40
CA LYS A 428 -57.25 47.83 3.62
C LYS A 428 -55.93 47.38 2.99
N GLN A 429 -55.09 48.30 2.52
CA GLN A 429 -53.76 47.98 2.00
C GLN A 429 -52.82 47.48 3.10
N TYR A 430 -52.76 48.15 4.24
CA TYR A 430 -51.96 47.70 5.39
C TYR A 430 -52.44 46.36 5.93
N ALA A 431 -53.75 46.10 5.96
CA ALA A 431 -54.28 44.79 6.33
C ALA A 431 -53.84 43.67 5.37
N LYS A 432 -53.74 43.95 4.06
CA LYS A 432 -53.19 43.00 3.07
C LYS A 432 -51.70 42.76 3.29
N GLN A 433 -50.92 43.83 3.50
CA GLN A 433 -49.48 43.72 3.79
C GLN A 433 -49.21 42.95 5.08
N ALA A 434 -49.99 43.19 6.15
CA ALA A 434 -49.87 42.46 7.40
C ALA A 434 -50.19 40.97 7.25
N LYS A 435 -51.18 40.61 6.41
CA LYS A 435 -51.46 39.20 6.08
C LYS A 435 -50.30 38.55 5.33
N GLU A 436 -49.71 39.27 4.37
CA GLU A 436 -48.58 38.77 3.60
C GLU A 436 -47.33 38.58 4.46
N LEU A 437 -47.01 39.55 5.33
CA LEU A 437 -45.91 39.43 6.28
C LEU A 437 -46.13 38.27 7.27
N ARG A 438 -47.36 38.02 7.71
CA ARG A 438 -47.69 36.84 8.55
C ARG A 438 -47.49 35.53 7.80
N ARG A 439 -47.83 35.48 6.50
CA ARG A 439 -47.57 34.31 5.64
C ARG A 439 -46.07 34.04 5.51
N LEU A 440 -45.29 35.07 5.17
CA LEU A 440 -43.84 34.96 5.04
C LEU A 440 -43.16 34.58 6.35
N LEU A 441 -43.62 35.10 7.49
CA LEU A 441 -43.12 34.70 8.81
C LEU A 441 -43.44 33.24 9.14
N TYR A 442 -44.61 32.74 8.71
CA TYR A 442 -44.96 31.33 8.90
C TYR A 442 -44.06 30.43 8.04
N GLU A 443 -43.85 30.77 6.77
CA GLU A 443 -42.96 30.03 5.87
C GLU A 443 -41.53 29.99 6.39
N ALA A 444 -40.98 31.14 6.80
CA ALA A 444 -39.65 31.21 7.40
C ALA A 444 -39.51 30.37 8.69
N LYS A 445 -40.57 30.27 9.50
CA LYS A 445 -40.57 29.40 10.69
C LYS A 445 -40.55 27.92 10.32
N VAL A 446 -41.33 27.52 9.32
CA VAL A 446 -41.34 26.13 8.83
C VAL A 446 -39.98 25.75 8.24
N ASP A 447 -39.36 26.64 7.47
CA ASP A 447 -38.03 26.42 6.91
C ASP A 447 -36.97 26.34 8.02
N LEU A 448 -37.05 27.19 9.04
CA LEU A 448 -36.16 27.13 10.20
C LEU A 448 -36.31 25.79 10.93
N GLU A 449 -37.53 25.34 11.24
CA GLU A 449 -37.79 24.04 11.87
C GLU A 449 -37.28 22.85 11.03
N SER A 450 -37.42 22.94 9.70
CA SER A 450 -36.87 21.95 8.77
C SER A 450 -35.34 21.94 8.78
N SER A 451 -34.71 23.12 8.82
CA SER A 451 -33.26 23.25 8.89
C SER A 451 -32.69 22.76 10.23
N GLU A 452 -33.35 23.06 11.35
CA GLU A 452 -32.96 22.53 12.67
C GLU A 452 -33.04 21.01 12.73
N LYS A 453 -34.08 20.40 12.14
CA LYS A 453 -34.17 18.93 12.04
C LYS A 453 -33.03 18.35 11.21
N LYS A 454 -32.67 18.98 10.08
CA LYS A 454 -31.52 18.57 9.27
C LYS A 454 -30.21 18.69 10.04
N CYS A 455 -30.02 19.76 10.82
CA CYS A 455 -28.84 19.92 11.67
C CYS A 455 -28.74 18.82 12.72
N ARG A 456 -29.83 18.49 13.43
CA ARG A 456 -29.85 17.38 14.40
C ARG A 456 -29.52 16.04 13.76
N ASN A 457 -30.11 15.74 12.61
CA ASN A 457 -29.80 14.50 11.87
C ASN A 457 -28.31 14.44 11.45
N LEU A 458 -27.73 15.57 11.02
CA LEU A 458 -26.30 15.64 10.68
C LEU A 458 -25.41 15.49 11.91
N GLU A 459 -25.81 16.02 13.06
CA GLU A 459 -25.12 15.82 14.33
C GLU A 459 -25.14 14.34 14.76
N GLU A 460 -26.27 13.66 14.63
CA GLU A 460 -26.42 12.21 14.88
C GLU A 460 -25.51 11.38 13.95
N VAL A 461 -25.50 11.69 12.65
CA VAL A 461 -24.61 11.03 11.68
C VAL A 461 -23.14 11.29 12.01
N ASN A 462 -22.78 12.51 12.39
CA ASN A 462 -21.42 12.86 12.79
C ASN A 462 -21.00 12.09 14.06
N GLN A 463 -21.90 11.95 15.02
CA GLN A 463 -21.66 11.16 16.22
C GLN A 463 -21.47 9.67 15.89
N SER A 464 -22.33 9.09 15.05
CA SER A 464 -22.17 7.70 14.58
C SER A 464 -20.86 7.49 13.81
N LEU A 465 -20.45 8.44 12.97
CA LEU A 465 -19.16 8.40 12.28
C LEU A 465 -17.98 8.47 13.26
N LYS A 466 -18.05 9.29 14.31
CA LYS A 466 -17.02 9.35 15.36
C LYS A 466 -16.91 8.04 16.12
N GLU A 467 -18.04 7.43 16.50
CA GLU A 467 -18.08 6.11 17.14
C GLU A 467 -17.45 5.05 16.22
N ARG A 468 -17.80 5.06 14.92
CA ARG A 468 -17.23 4.13 13.95
C ARG A 468 -15.73 4.34 13.72
N CYS A 469 -15.26 5.59 13.70
CA CYS A 469 -13.83 5.89 13.64
C CYS A 469 -13.10 5.33 14.86
N ALA A 470 -13.63 5.54 16.07
CA ALA A 470 -13.05 5.00 17.29
C ALA A 470 -13.01 3.46 17.30
N GLU A 471 -14.06 2.81 16.81
CA GLU A 471 -14.08 1.35 16.63
C GLU A 471 -13.00 0.86 15.64
N LEU A 472 -12.83 1.56 14.52
CA LEU A 472 -11.83 1.22 13.51
C LEU A 472 -10.40 1.46 14.03
N GLU A 473 -10.17 2.53 14.78
CA GLU A 473 -8.91 2.79 15.47
C GLU A 473 -8.60 1.66 16.46
N GLY A 474 -9.57 1.26 17.29
CA GLY A 474 -9.42 0.13 18.22
C GLY A 474 -9.25 -1.23 17.52
N CYS A 475 -9.81 -1.45 16.33
CA CYS A 475 -9.53 -2.62 15.50
C CYS A 475 -8.09 -2.59 14.95
N ALA A 476 -7.64 -1.44 14.45
CA ALA A 476 -6.30 -1.26 13.92
C ALA A 476 -5.23 -1.42 15.00
N GLU A 477 -5.48 -0.94 16.21
CA GLU A 477 -4.58 -1.15 17.36
C GLU A 477 -4.48 -2.63 17.73
N ARG A 478 -5.60 -3.35 17.82
CA ARG A 478 -5.59 -4.81 18.07
C ARG A 478 -4.85 -5.59 16.98
N GLU A 479 -5.00 -5.23 15.71
CA GLU A 479 -4.22 -5.84 14.64
C GLU A 479 -2.73 -5.52 14.74
N ARG A 480 -2.36 -4.29 15.11
CA ARG A 480 -0.96 -3.93 15.35
C ARG A 480 -0.37 -4.72 16.51
N GLU A 481 -1.09 -4.86 17.61
CA GLU A 481 -0.68 -5.67 18.76
C GLU A 481 -0.54 -7.16 18.40
N ALA A 482 -1.49 -7.71 17.63
CA ALA A 482 -1.41 -9.09 17.14
C ALA A 482 -0.19 -9.31 16.22
N ARG A 483 0.11 -8.36 15.32
CA ARG A 483 1.32 -8.42 14.48
C ARG A 483 2.59 -8.34 15.32
N ILE A 484 2.66 -7.46 16.32
CA ILE A 484 3.80 -7.37 17.24
C ILE A 484 3.97 -8.67 18.01
N ALA A 485 2.89 -9.28 18.48
CA ALA A 485 2.95 -10.58 19.17
C ALA A 485 3.43 -11.70 18.23
N GLN A 486 2.96 -11.73 16.99
CA GLN A 486 3.40 -12.69 15.97
C GLN A 486 4.87 -12.50 15.63
N GLU A 487 5.35 -11.26 15.45
CA GLU A 487 6.76 -10.97 15.22
C GLU A 487 7.64 -11.43 16.39
N ARG A 488 7.19 -11.24 17.64
CA ARG A 488 7.91 -11.74 18.82
C ARG A 488 8.00 -13.26 18.80
N GLN A 489 6.90 -13.96 18.51
CA GLN A 489 6.88 -15.42 18.42
C GLN A 489 7.82 -15.93 17.32
N LEU A 490 7.83 -15.30 16.14
CA LEU A 490 8.74 -15.65 15.05
C LEU A 490 10.20 -15.40 15.43
N ARG A 491 10.50 -14.29 16.10
CA ARG A 491 11.86 -14.00 16.60
C ARG A 491 12.31 -15.03 17.65
N GLU A 492 11.43 -15.46 18.54
CA GLU A 492 11.73 -16.53 19.50
C GLU A 492 11.98 -17.87 18.81
N GLN A 493 11.19 -18.22 17.79
CA GLN A 493 11.43 -19.43 16.99
C GLN A 493 12.76 -19.38 16.25
N VAL A 494 13.09 -18.26 15.62
CA VAL A 494 14.39 -18.05 14.96
C VAL A 494 15.52 -18.20 15.96
N ARG A 495 15.41 -17.57 17.13
CA ARG A 495 16.42 -17.67 18.19
C ARG A 495 16.62 -19.12 18.67
N LEU A 496 15.54 -19.88 18.80
CA LEU A 496 15.61 -21.28 19.24
C LEU A 496 16.27 -22.17 18.16
N MET A 497 15.99 -21.92 16.88
CA MET A 497 16.67 -22.58 15.77
C MET A 497 18.16 -22.20 15.70
N GLU A 498 18.51 -20.94 15.93
CA GLU A 498 19.90 -20.48 16.01
C GLU A 498 20.65 -21.17 17.16
N GLU A 499 20.05 -21.25 18.36
CA GLU A 499 20.61 -21.97 19.51
C GLU A 499 20.84 -23.46 19.17
N GLN A 500 19.88 -24.12 18.53
CA GLN A 500 20.02 -25.51 18.08
C GLN A 500 21.15 -25.69 17.05
N CYS A 501 21.25 -24.81 16.06
CA CYS A 501 22.33 -24.84 15.06
C CYS A 501 23.70 -24.62 15.71
N VAL A 502 23.81 -23.71 16.68
CA VAL A 502 25.04 -23.48 17.45
C VAL A 502 25.42 -24.71 18.26
N GLU A 503 24.47 -25.37 18.90
CA GLU A 503 24.70 -26.57 19.70
C GLU A 503 25.12 -27.77 18.83
N GLN A 504 24.46 -27.96 17.67
CA GLN A 504 24.89 -28.93 16.67
C GLN A 504 26.29 -28.62 16.15
N GLY A 505 26.59 -27.35 15.83
CA GLY A 505 27.91 -26.91 15.41
C GLY A 505 28.99 -27.23 16.45
N ARG A 506 28.72 -26.99 17.74
CA ARG A 506 29.62 -27.38 18.85
C ARG A 506 29.81 -28.90 18.91
N SER A 507 28.74 -29.67 18.74
CA SER A 507 28.83 -31.14 18.75
C SER A 507 29.68 -31.68 17.61
N PHE A 508 29.54 -31.14 16.40
CA PHE A 508 30.37 -31.50 15.26
C PHE A 508 31.83 -31.07 15.47
N GLN A 509 32.06 -29.88 16.01
CA GLN A 509 33.40 -29.42 16.34
C GLN A 509 34.10 -30.38 17.33
N CYS A 510 33.40 -30.80 18.39
CA CYS A 510 33.93 -31.79 19.34
C CYS A 510 34.21 -33.15 18.69
N GLN A 511 33.39 -33.60 17.73
CA GLN A 511 33.62 -34.83 16.97
C GLN A 511 34.85 -34.70 16.07
N ILE A 512 35.00 -33.58 15.37
CA ILE A 512 36.18 -33.29 14.54
C ILE A 512 37.44 -33.32 15.40
N GLU A 513 37.46 -32.60 16.52
CA GLU A 513 38.61 -32.60 17.44
C GLU A 513 38.93 -33.99 18.00
N ALA A 514 37.92 -34.83 18.24
CA ALA A 514 38.11 -36.20 18.68
C ALA A 514 38.75 -37.06 17.57
N LEU A 515 38.27 -36.93 16.33
CA LEU A 515 38.83 -37.63 15.17
C LEU A 515 40.26 -37.15 14.87
N GLU A 516 40.54 -35.85 14.98
CA GLU A 516 41.88 -35.30 14.80
C GLU A 516 42.87 -35.82 15.85
N ARG A 517 42.43 -35.93 17.11
CA ARG A 517 43.21 -36.55 18.20
C ARG A 517 43.46 -38.03 17.94
N GLN A 518 42.45 -38.76 17.47
CA GLN A 518 42.60 -40.17 17.12
C GLN A 518 43.58 -40.35 15.95
N LEU A 519 43.44 -39.56 14.88
CA LEU A 519 44.32 -39.61 13.73
C LEU A 519 45.77 -39.28 14.10
N HIS A 520 45.98 -38.31 15.02
CA HIS A 520 47.30 -38.02 15.57
C HIS A 520 47.86 -39.22 16.36
N GLY A 521 47.05 -39.82 17.22
CA GLY A 521 47.43 -41.03 17.97
C GLY A 521 47.80 -42.19 17.04
N ASP A 522 47.00 -42.45 16.02
CA ASP A 522 47.24 -43.51 15.03
C ASP A 522 48.52 -43.22 14.23
N LYS A 523 48.73 -41.97 13.80
CA LYS A 523 49.96 -41.53 13.13
C LYS A 523 51.19 -41.76 14.00
N GLU A 524 51.14 -41.39 15.28
CA GLU A 524 52.24 -41.62 16.22
C GLU A 524 52.46 -43.13 16.42
N GLY A 525 51.39 -43.92 16.55
CA GLY A 525 51.43 -45.37 16.61
C GLY A 525 52.16 -45.97 15.41
N PHE A 526 51.74 -45.63 14.19
CA PHE A 526 52.40 -46.10 12.96
C PHE A 526 53.86 -45.66 12.88
N LEU A 527 54.20 -44.44 13.31
CA LEU A 527 55.60 -43.98 13.33
C LEU A 527 56.45 -44.78 14.33
N THR A 528 55.89 -45.15 15.49
CA THR A 528 56.59 -46.00 16.46
C THR A 528 56.79 -47.42 15.94
N GLU A 529 55.76 -48.02 15.31
CA GLU A 529 55.87 -49.32 14.65
C GLU A 529 56.90 -49.28 13.53
N LEU A 530 56.87 -48.25 12.69
CA LEU A 530 57.79 -48.11 11.57
C LEU A 530 59.24 -47.98 12.06
N LYS A 531 59.49 -47.20 13.14
CA LYS A 531 60.80 -47.15 13.81
C LYS A 531 61.22 -48.52 14.37
N ALA A 532 60.31 -49.28 14.97
CA ALA A 532 60.60 -50.62 15.47
C ALA A 532 60.99 -51.56 14.33
N TRP A 533 60.25 -51.53 13.22
CA TRP A 533 60.57 -52.28 12.01
C TRP A 533 61.90 -51.87 11.39
N THR A 534 62.22 -50.57 11.35
CA THR A 534 63.54 -50.08 10.90
C THR A 534 64.65 -50.64 11.79
N GLY A 535 64.47 -50.62 13.12
CA GLY A 535 65.44 -51.20 14.06
C GLY A 535 65.65 -52.71 13.87
N ILE A 536 64.58 -53.47 13.61
CA ILE A 536 64.66 -54.90 13.29
C ILE A 536 65.43 -55.12 11.98
N LEU A 537 65.18 -54.27 10.97
CA LEU A 537 65.82 -54.35 9.66
C LEU A 537 67.32 -54.04 9.74
N ASP A 538 67.69 -53.01 10.51
CA ASP A 538 69.07 -52.65 10.80
C ASP A 538 69.80 -53.76 11.58
N GLU A 539 69.11 -54.44 12.49
CA GLU A 539 69.66 -55.60 13.20
C GLU A 539 69.84 -56.81 12.28
N ALA A 540 68.89 -57.07 11.39
CA ALA A 540 69.01 -58.12 10.38
C ALA A 540 70.19 -57.84 9.42
N GLN A 541 70.34 -56.59 8.96
CA GLN A 541 71.48 -56.17 8.15
C GLN A 541 72.82 -56.35 8.89
N ARG A 542 72.89 -55.99 10.17
CA ARG A 542 74.10 -56.25 10.99
C ARG A 542 74.40 -57.74 11.13
N LYS A 543 73.38 -58.59 11.31
CA LYS A 543 73.54 -60.05 11.37
C LYS A 543 74.00 -60.63 10.05
N ILE A 544 73.51 -60.13 8.92
CA ILE A 544 73.97 -60.51 7.58
C ILE A 544 75.45 -60.11 7.40
N ALA A 545 75.82 -58.87 7.72
CA ALA A 545 77.21 -58.41 7.61
C ALA A 545 78.17 -59.23 8.51
N ALA A 546 77.72 -59.60 9.72
CA ALA A 546 78.50 -60.49 10.59
C ALA A 546 78.66 -61.89 9.99
N ALA A 547 77.59 -62.47 9.44
CA ALA A 547 77.63 -63.77 8.77
C ALA A 547 78.50 -63.76 7.50
N GLU A 548 78.48 -62.67 6.74
CA GLU A 548 79.37 -62.46 5.59
C GLU A 548 80.84 -62.38 6.02
N SER A 549 81.15 -61.65 7.11
CA SER A 549 82.51 -61.60 7.67
C SER A 549 82.98 -62.98 8.14
N ASP A 550 82.12 -63.78 8.77
CA ASP A 550 82.48 -65.12 9.21
C ASP A 550 82.64 -66.09 8.03
N ARG A 551 81.81 -65.96 6.99
CA ARG A 551 82.00 -66.67 5.72
C ARG A 551 83.34 -66.32 5.06
N ASP A 552 83.75 -65.05 5.09
CA ASP A 552 85.04 -64.61 4.55
C ASP A 552 86.21 -65.16 5.36
N LYS A 553 86.11 -65.20 6.70
CA LYS A 553 87.09 -65.88 7.56
C LYS A 553 87.16 -67.38 7.26
N GLU A 554 86.01 -68.04 7.09
CA GLU A 554 85.96 -69.45 6.72
C GLU A 554 86.62 -69.68 5.35
N LYS A 555 86.33 -68.83 4.36
CA LYS A 555 86.95 -68.90 3.04
C LYS A 555 88.47 -68.71 3.12
N MET A 556 88.95 -67.76 3.91
CA MET A 556 90.38 -67.55 4.18
C MET A 556 91.00 -68.80 4.82
N LEU A 557 90.38 -69.38 5.85
CA LEU A 557 90.86 -70.59 6.50
C LEU A 557 90.91 -71.78 5.53
N ARG A 558 89.89 -71.95 4.68
CA ARG A 558 89.88 -72.98 3.63
C ARG A 558 91.02 -72.77 2.63
N CYS A 559 91.31 -71.52 2.24
CA CYS A 559 92.46 -71.19 1.39
C CYS A 559 93.80 -71.53 2.07
N MET A 560 93.96 -71.16 3.35
CA MET A 560 95.17 -71.48 4.12
C MET A 560 95.38 -73.00 4.27
N ILE A 561 94.33 -73.77 4.53
CA ILE A 561 94.41 -75.25 4.59
C ILE A 561 94.78 -75.83 3.21
N ALA A 562 94.23 -75.28 2.12
CA ALA A 562 94.56 -75.71 0.78
C ALA A 562 96.04 -75.43 0.44
N GLU A 563 96.57 -74.26 0.83
CA GLU A 563 98.00 -73.92 0.70
C GLU A 563 98.88 -74.84 1.54
N GLN A 564 98.53 -75.09 2.81
CA GLN A 564 99.23 -76.05 3.67
C GLN A 564 99.27 -77.44 3.05
N HIS A 565 98.16 -77.95 2.54
CA HIS A 565 98.14 -79.23 1.84
C HIS A 565 99.00 -79.22 0.57
N GLN A 566 99.04 -78.11 -0.17
CA GLN A 566 99.92 -77.97 -1.33
C GLN A 566 101.39 -78.04 -0.95
N ASP A 567 101.78 -77.36 0.14
CA ASP A 567 103.13 -77.36 0.68
C ASP A 567 103.53 -78.73 1.24
N GLU A 568 102.65 -79.40 2.01
CA GLU A 568 102.83 -80.78 2.47
C GLU A 568 103.05 -81.73 1.28
N THR A 569 102.21 -81.62 0.24
CA THR A 569 102.33 -82.44 -0.97
C THR A 569 103.66 -82.16 -1.69
N ARG A 570 104.13 -80.90 -1.67
CA ARG A 570 105.42 -80.50 -2.26
C ARG A 570 106.60 -81.06 -1.47
N ILE A 571 106.56 -81.00 -0.14
CA ILE A 571 107.57 -81.58 0.75
C ILE A 571 107.61 -83.10 0.59
N ILE A 572 106.46 -83.78 0.59
CA ILE A 572 106.38 -85.23 0.35
C ILE A 572 106.98 -85.58 -1.02
N ARG A 573 106.67 -84.80 -2.07
CA ARG A 573 107.30 -84.98 -3.39
C ARG A 573 108.81 -84.82 -3.34
N ASN A 574 109.32 -83.80 -2.64
CA ASN A 574 110.74 -83.53 -2.51
C ASN A 574 111.46 -84.66 -1.74
N VAL A 575 110.91 -85.11 -0.61
CA VAL A 575 111.45 -86.24 0.17
C VAL A 575 111.45 -87.53 -0.67
N MET A 576 110.36 -87.82 -1.39
CA MET A 576 110.30 -88.99 -2.28
C MET A 576 111.31 -88.90 -3.43
N THR A 577 111.60 -87.70 -3.96
CA THR A 577 112.65 -87.52 -4.97
C THR A 577 114.05 -87.61 -4.39
N GLU A 578 114.27 -87.15 -3.16
CA GLU A 578 115.54 -87.26 -2.44
C GLU A 578 115.83 -88.72 -2.07
N GLU A 579 114.85 -89.47 -1.57
CA GLU A 579 114.97 -90.91 -1.31
C GLU A 579 115.26 -91.69 -2.59
N LYS A 580 114.58 -91.36 -3.71
CA LYS A 580 114.92 -91.93 -5.02
C LYS A 580 116.33 -91.57 -5.46
N ALA A 581 116.77 -90.32 -5.25
CA ALA A 581 118.13 -89.89 -5.59
C ALA A 581 119.19 -90.64 -4.76
N VAL A 582 118.96 -90.82 -3.45
CA VAL A 582 119.83 -91.59 -2.55
C VAL A 582 119.89 -93.06 -2.99
N ALA A 583 118.74 -93.69 -3.25
CA ALA A 583 118.68 -95.07 -3.75
C ALA A 583 119.39 -95.25 -5.10
N THR A 584 119.24 -94.28 -6.02
CA THR A 584 119.95 -94.32 -7.32
C THR A 584 121.46 -94.12 -7.16
N ASN A 585 121.91 -93.26 -6.24
CA ASN A 585 123.33 -93.05 -5.95
C ASN A 585 123.97 -94.28 -5.31
N GLU A 586 123.29 -94.97 -4.40
CA GLU A 586 123.78 -96.23 -3.82
C GLU A 586 123.93 -97.35 -4.87
N LEU A 587 122.96 -97.46 -5.79
CA LEU A 587 123.04 -98.39 -6.93
C LEU A 587 124.20 -98.02 -7.86
N GLN A 588 124.40 -96.73 -8.14
CA GLN A 588 125.49 -96.25 -8.99
C GLN A 588 126.86 -96.48 -8.35
N CYS A 589 126.98 -96.35 -7.02
CA CYS A 589 128.19 -96.72 -6.26
C CYS A 589 128.47 -98.22 -6.29
N LYS A 590 127.44 -99.08 -6.21
CA LYS A 590 127.60 -100.55 -6.36
C LYS A 590 128.08 -100.92 -7.77
N VAL A 591 127.55 -100.26 -8.81
CA VAL A 591 128.00 -100.45 -10.20
C VAL A 591 129.48 -100.05 -10.38
N LYS A 592 129.88 -98.88 -9.89
CA LYS A 592 131.29 -98.43 -9.95
C LYS A 592 132.25 -99.37 -9.22
N ARG A 593 131.81 -99.99 -8.11
CA ARG A 593 132.62 -100.97 -7.37
C ARG A 593 132.82 -102.26 -8.16
N LEU A 594 131.79 -102.73 -8.87
CA LEU A 594 131.87 -103.89 -9.76
C LEU A 594 132.76 -103.61 -10.98
N GLU A 595 132.66 -102.43 -11.59
CA GLU A 595 133.54 -102.03 -12.69
C GLU A 595 135.03 -102.00 -12.28
N LEU A 596 135.33 -101.56 -11.05
CA LEU A 596 136.70 -101.52 -10.54
C LEU A 596 137.28 -102.94 -10.31
N VAL A 597 136.44 -103.89 -9.87
CA VAL A 597 136.84 -105.30 -9.71
C VAL A 597 137.10 -105.94 -11.07
N CYS A 598 136.27 -105.67 -12.08
CA CYS A 598 136.48 -106.14 -13.45
C CYS A 598 137.75 -105.54 -14.11
N LYS A 599 138.08 -104.27 -13.85
CA LYS A 599 139.33 -103.66 -14.32
C LYS A 599 140.56 -104.28 -13.65
N ARG A 600 140.48 -104.62 -12.36
CA ARG A 600 141.58 -105.30 -11.62
C ARG A 600 141.78 -106.74 -12.10
N SER A 601 140.71 -107.49 -12.37
CA SER A 601 140.84 -108.84 -12.92
C SER A 601 141.41 -108.84 -14.35
N ALA A 602 141.00 -107.90 -15.20
CA ALA A 602 141.56 -107.75 -16.55
C ALA A 602 143.07 -107.42 -16.53
N LYS A 603 143.54 -106.60 -15.57
CA LYS A 603 144.96 -106.25 -15.43
C LYS A 603 145.81 -107.44 -14.97
N VAL A 604 145.32 -108.23 -14.01
CA VAL A 604 146.00 -109.46 -13.55
C VAL A 604 146.08 -110.51 -14.67
N ILE A 605 145.05 -110.63 -15.50
CA ILE A 605 145.06 -111.54 -16.66
C ILE A 605 146.11 -111.09 -17.70
N ALA A 606 146.29 -109.79 -17.92
CA ALA A 606 147.33 -109.26 -18.80
C ALA A 606 148.75 -109.51 -18.26
N GLU A 607 148.97 -109.29 -16.96
CA GLU A 607 150.26 -109.52 -16.30
C GLU A 607 150.63 -111.02 -16.26
N LEU A 608 149.66 -111.92 -16.09
CA LEU A 608 149.87 -113.37 -16.18
C LEU A 608 150.19 -113.85 -17.60
N ARG A 609 149.66 -113.18 -18.64
CA ARG A 609 149.99 -113.48 -20.05
C ARG A 609 151.42 -113.07 -20.39
N GLU A 610 151.92 -111.94 -19.89
CA GLU A 610 153.31 -111.52 -20.09
C GLU A 610 154.33 -112.38 -19.34
N ALA A 611 153.98 -112.90 -18.16
CA ALA A 611 154.83 -113.83 -17.40
C ALA A 611 154.97 -115.20 -18.11
N LEU A 612 153.91 -115.67 -18.77
CA LEU A 612 153.93 -116.93 -19.53
C LEU A 612 154.82 -116.85 -20.79
N HIS A 613 154.87 -115.68 -21.45
CA HIS A 613 155.73 -115.50 -22.63
C HIS A 613 157.22 -115.39 -22.28
N ARG A 614 157.58 -114.84 -21.11
CA ARG A 614 158.97 -114.82 -20.63
C ARG A 614 159.49 -116.18 -20.17
N ALA A 615 158.62 -117.05 -19.66
CA ALA A 615 158.99 -118.43 -19.29
C ALA A 615 159.19 -119.37 -20.49
N LYS A 616 158.64 -119.04 -21.68
CA LYS A 616 158.80 -119.84 -22.91
C LYS A 616 160.07 -119.53 -23.71
N ALA A 617 160.77 -118.43 -23.44
CA ALA A 617 161.98 -118.04 -24.19
C ALA A 617 163.31 -118.52 -23.56
N ALA A 618 163.29 -119.13 -22.37
CA ALA A 618 164.49 -119.54 -21.64
C ALA A 618 164.67 -121.07 -21.48
N ASN A 619 163.83 -121.89 -22.11
CA ASN A 619 163.80 -123.35 -21.90
C ASN A 619 163.87 -124.18 -23.21
N VAL A 620 164.63 -123.70 -24.19
CA VAL A 620 165.06 -124.49 -25.37
C VAL A 620 166.57 -124.32 -25.57
N ALA A 621 167.34 -124.80 -24.59
CA ALA A 621 168.75 -125.16 -24.74
C ALA A 621 169.08 -126.23 -23.66
N SER A 622 169.39 -127.45 -24.11
CA SER A 622 169.67 -128.70 -23.35
C SER A 622 168.41 -129.43 -22.82
N VAL A 623 168.14 -130.71 -23.07
CA VAL A 623 168.92 -131.90 -23.45
C VAL A 623 168.18 -132.66 -24.56
N SER A 624 168.95 -133.32 -25.40
CA SER A 624 168.70 -133.64 -26.82
C SER A 624 167.93 -134.92 -27.08
N GLY A 625 166.78 -134.81 -27.73
CA GLY A 625 165.89 -135.96 -27.91
C GLY A 625 165.11 -136.30 -26.66
#